data_AF-W7B7J3-F1
#
_entry.id   AF-W7B7J3-F1
#
_cell.length_a   1.000
_cell.length_b   1.000
_cell.length_c   1.000
_cell.angle_alpha   90.00
_cell.angle_beta   90.00
_cell.angle_gamma   90.00
#
_symmetry.space_group_name_H-M   'P 1'
#
loop_
_entity.id
_entity.type
_entity.pdbx_description
1 polymer ?
#
loop_
_entity_poly.entity_id
_entity_poly.type
_entity_poly.pdbx_seq_one_letter_code
_entity_poly.pdbx_strand_id
1 'polypeptide(L)'
;MYERKELYDFFMERTSELTEDWYNKMDHNHLHGVYASNDKEVIGRLKQQNYQFHLLFCRLFLEKDEDFGALFENWLEELASDIEHLLTPIYEIIEQFFRVEDQYLELIEKFYAENVAGAGSEEVNYWSREITKRLGEIVIRFVRENALQTELKLNAHRETILKLSCPVIPLMKHSALLPVIGDIDETRAKVILEHTLDECAKKKSIIYLLTCPGLLPLTK
;
A
#
# COMPACT_ATOMS: atom_id res chain seq x y z
N MET A 1 -22.89 11.75 -30.34
CA MET A 1 -22.44 11.05 -29.11
C MET A 1 -22.03 9.67 -29.55
N TYR A 2 -20.73 9.42 -29.73
CA TYR A 2 -20.22 8.08 -29.99
C TYR A 2 -20.69 7.14 -28.89
N GLU A 3 -20.97 5.89 -29.26
CA GLU A 3 -21.49 4.92 -28.33
C GLU A 3 -20.38 4.59 -27.34
N ARG A 4 -20.54 5.02 -26.09
CA ARG A 4 -19.75 4.63 -24.91
C ARG A 4 -19.24 3.18 -24.93
N LYS A 5 -20.01 2.29 -25.56
CA LYS A 5 -19.67 0.90 -25.81
C LYS A 5 -18.47 0.69 -26.75
N GLU A 6 -18.33 1.45 -27.83
CA GLU A 6 -17.19 1.34 -28.75
C GLU A 6 -15.88 1.74 -28.07
N LEU A 7 -15.90 2.77 -27.23
CA LEU A 7 -14.75 3.13 -26.38
C LEU A 7 -14.42 2.01 -25.40
N TYR A 8 -15.43 1.47 -24.72
CA TYR A 8 -15.26 0.32 -23.85
C TYR A 8 -14.60 -0.86 -24.59
N ASP A 9 -15.17 -1.29 -25.71
CA ASP A 9 -14.68 -2.43 -26.48
C ASP A 9 -13.24 -2.19 -26.97
N PHE A 10 -12.95 -1.00 -27.50
CA PHE A 10 -11.62 -0.62 -27.98
C PHE A 10 -10.54 -0.63 -26.88
N PHE A 11 -10.85 -0.09 -25.70
CA PHE A 11 -9.92 -0.09 -24.57
C PHE A 11 -9.77 -1.50 -23.99
N MET A 12 -10.87 -2.25 -23.86
CA MET A 12 -10.88 -3.61 -23.34
C MET A 12 -9.98 -4.55 -24.13
N GLU A 13 -10.02 -4.47 -25.47
CA GLU A 13 -9.17 -5.26 -26.36
C GLU A 13 -7.66 -5.02 -26.17
N ARG A 14 -7.27 -3.88 -25.61
CA ARG A 14 -5.88 -3.44 -25.46
C ARG A 14 -5.36 -3.54 -24.03
N THR A 15 -6.20 -3.93 -23.07
CA THR A 15 -5.82 -4.01 -21.64
C THR A 15 -4.58 -4.86 -21.37
N SER A 16 -4.42 -5.99 -22.07
CA SER A 16 -3.23 -6.84 -21.92
C SER A 16 -1.97 -6.18 -22.48
N GLU A 17 -2.08 -5.43 -23.57
CA GLU A 17 -0.96 -4.70 -24.18
C GLU A 17 -0.55 -3.53 -23.28
N LEU A 18 -1.52 -2.80 -22.72
CA LEU A 18 -1.28 -1.70 -21.80
C LEU A 18 -0.42 -2.12 -20.60
N THR A 19 -0.73 -3.27 -19.97
CA THR A 19 0.05 -3.80 -18.85
C THR A 19 1.48 -4.17 -19.23
N GLU A 20 1.66 -4.82 -20.37
CA GLU A 20 2.99 -5.22 -20.83
C GLU A 20 3.84 -4.00 -21.20
N ASP A 21 3.26 -3.04 -21.93
CA ASP A 21 3.92 -1.79 -22.30
C ASP A 21 4.26 -0.94 -21.08
N TRP A 22 3.34 -0.84 -20.12
CA TRP A 22 3.56 -0.13 -18.86
C TRP A 22 4.76 -0.70 -18.11
N TYR A 23 4.80 -2.02 -17.94
CA TYR A 23 5.90 -2.70 -17.25
C TYR A 23 7.22 -2.52 -18.01
N ASN A 24 7.24 -2.77 -19.32
CA ASN A 24 8.47 -2.72 -20.12
C ASN A 24 9.08 -1.31 -20.26
N LYS A 25 8.28 -0.26 -20.10
CA LYS A 25 8.72 1.14 -20.14
C LYS A 25 9.29 1.64 -18.80
N MET A 26 9.19 0.85 -17.73
CA MET A 26 9.74 1.22 -16.43
C MET A 26 11.27 1.14 -16.42
N ASP A 27 11.90 2.11 -15.78
CA ASP A 27 13.32 2.03 -15.47
C ASP A 27 13.53 1.28 -14.15
N HIS A 28 13.41 -0.04 -14.19
CA HIS A 28 13.50 -0.93 -13.03
C HIS A 28 14.81 -0.77 -12.23
N ASN A 29 15.87 -0.20 -12.81
CA ASN A 29 17.15 0.01 -12.13
C ASN A 29 17.14 1.21 -11.16
N HIS A 30 16.19 2.13 -11.32
CA HIS A 30 16.10 3.36 -10.53
C HIS A 30 14.84 3.40 -9.64
N LEU A 31 14.04 2.32 -9.65
CA LEU A 31 12.86 2.16 -8.80
C LEU A 31 13.18 1.28 -7.59
N HIS A 32 12.23 1.19 -6.66
CA HIS A 32 12.34 0.41 -5.44
C HIS A 32 11.12 -0.50 -5.23
N GLY A 33 11.22 -1.37 -4.23
CA GLY A 33 10.14 -2.27 -3.82
C GLY A 33 9.64 -3.15 -4.97
N VAL A 34 8.32 -3.16 -5.16
CA VAL A 34 7.65 -4.04 -6.13
C VAL A 34 8.12 -3.79 -7.57
N TYR A 35 8.49 -2.55 -7.92
CA TYR A 35 8.88 -2.17 -9.27
C TYR A 35 10.33 -2.50 -9.63
N ALA A 36 11.17 -2.86 -8.66
CA ALA A 36 12.56 -3.26 -8.88
C ALA A 36 12.79 -4.76 -8.66
N SER A 37 11.72 -5.52 -8.41
CA SER A 37 11.82 -6.95 -8.13
C SER A 37 12.28 -7.75 -9.34
N ASN A 38 13.16 -8.73 -9.10
CA ASN A 38 13.56 -9.75 -10.09
C ASN A 38 12.83 -11.09 -9.87
N ASP A 39 11.95 -11.16 -8.88
CA ASP A 39 11.16 -12.36 -8.58
C ASP A 39 9.99 -12.48 -9.56
N LYS A 40 9.95 -13.59 -10.30
CA LYS A 40 8.91 -13.85 -11.30
C LYS A 40 7.50 -13.87 -10.71
N GLU A 41 7.33 -14.33 -9.47
CA GLU A 41 6.02 -14.33 -8.82
C GLU A 41 5.59 -12.92 -8.45
N VAL A 42 6.51 -12.09 -7.95
CA VAL A 42 6.25 -10.68 -7.64
C VAL A 42 5.89 -9.91 -8.91
N ILE A 43 6.67 -10.08 -9.98
CA ILE A 43 6.41 -9.48 -11.28
C ILE A 43 5.06 -9.93 -11.83
N GLY A 44 4.74 -11.23 -11.74
CA GLY A 44 3.46 -11.79 -12.17
C GLY A 44 2.29 -11.16 -11.42
N ARG A 45 2.38 -11.04 -10.10
CA ARG A 45 1.36 -10.38 -9.27
C ARG A 45 1.21 -8.90 -9.62
N LEU A 46 2.32 -8.17 -9.78
CA LEU A 46 2.33 -6.75 -10.14
C LEU A 46 1.59 -6.52 -11.47
N LYS A 47 1.93 -7.31 -12.50
CA LYS A 47 1.24 -7.25 -13.80
C LYS A 47 -0.22 -7.63 -13.68
N GLN A 48 -0.55 -8.65 -12.89
CA GLN A 48 -1.94 -9.04 -12.67
C GLN A 48 -2.76 -7.91 -12.00
N GLN A 49 -2.21 -7.24 -10.99
CA GLN A 49 -2.86 -6.11 -10.31
C GLN A 49 -3.12 -4.95 -11.28
N ASN A 50 -2.13 -4.61 -12.11
CA ASN A 50 -2.28 -3.59 -13.15
C ASN A 50 -3.29 -4.00 -14.24
N TYR A 51 -3.29 -5.27 -14.67
CA TYR A 51 -4.28 -5.79 -15.62
C TYR A 51 -5.70 -5.73 -15.05
N GLN A 52 -5.90 -6.13 -13.79
CA GLN A 52 -7.19 -6.00 -13.11
C GLN A 52 -7.64 -4.55 -12.99
N PHE A 53 -6.71 -3.62 -12.72
CA PHE A 53 -7.00 -2.19 -12.76
C PHE A 53 -7.59 -1.79 -14.10
N HIS A 54 -6.97 -2.19 -15.22
CA HIS A 54 -7.49 -1.85 -16.55
C HIS A 54 -8.90 -2.41 -16.81
N LEU A 55 -9.17 -3.64 -16.41
CA LEU A 55 -10.49 -4.27 -16.55
C LEU A 55 -11.57 -3.48 -15.78
N LEU A 56 -11.26 -3.06 -14.56
CA LEU A 56 -12.17 -2.25 -13.74
C LEU A 56 -12.32 -0.84 -14.31
N PHE A 57 -11.21 -0.22 -14.68
CA PHE A 57 -11.19 1.17 -15.11
C PHE A 57 -11.91 1.36 -16.44
N CYS A 58 -11.80 0.43 -17.40
CA CYS A 58 -12.56 0.51 -18.66
C CYS A 58 -14.08 0.60 -18.43
N ARG A 59 -14.61 0.12 -17.30
CA ARG A 59 -16.03 0.28 -16.97
C ARG A 59 -16.44 1.75 -16.79
N LEU A 60 -15.51 2.69 -16.70
CA LEU A 60 -15.77 4.14 -16.70
C LEU A 60 -16.62 4.56 -17.90
N PHE A 61 -16.47 3.87 -19.03
CA PHE A 61 -17.20 4.16 -20.25
C PHE A 61 -18.65 3.66 -20.18
N LEU A 62 -18.97 2.68 -19.32
CA LEU A 62 -20.30 2.05 -19.24
C LEU A 62 -21.12 2.53 -18.03
N GLU A 63 -20.47 2.73 -16.88
CA GLU A 63 -21.15 3.03 -15.63
C GLU A 63 -21.63 4.47 -15.52
N LYS A 64 -22.69 4.66 -14.73
CA LYS A 64 -23.11 5.99 -14.28
C LYS A 64 -22.28 6.39 -13.06
N ASP A 65 -22.13 7.70 -12.88
CA ASP A 65 -21.20 8.31 -11.93
C ASP A 65 -21.27 7.80 -10.48
N GLU A 66 -22.44 7.30 -10.04
CA GLU A 66 -22.75 7.00 -8.63
C GLU A 66 -22.11 5.70 -8.12
N ASP A 67 -21.72 4.75 -8.98
CA ASP A 67 -21.24 3.41 -8.56
C ASP A 67 -19.78 3.10 -8.97
N PHE A 68 -19.12 4.00 -9.69
CA PHE A 68 -17.78 3.73 -10.23
C PHE A 68 -16.73 3.47 -9.14
N GLY A 69 -16.78 4.22 -8.03
CA GLY A 69 -15.86 4.02 -6.91
C GLY A 69 -16.00 2.64 -6.26
N ALA A 70 -17.21 2.09 -6.20
CA ALA A 70 -17.48 0.80 -5.56
C ALA A 70 -16.83 -0.37 -6.31
N LEU A 71 -16.59 -0.23 -7.62
CA LEU A 71 -15.89 -1.23 -8.43
C LEU A 71 -14.47 -1.49 -7.95
N PHE A 72 -13.85 -0.50 -7.30
CA PHE A 72 -12.46 -0.54 -6.88
C PHE A 72 -12.27 -0.93 -5.41
N GLU A 73 -13.32 -1.14 -4.60
CA GLU A 73 -13.17 -1.42 -3.16
C GLU A 73 -12.22 -2.60 -2.91
N ASN A 74 -12.56 -3.78 -3.46
CA ASN A 74 -11.79 -5.00 -3.24
C ASN A 74 -10.38 -4.87 -3.83
N TRP A 75 -10.25 -4.28 -5.02
CA TRP A 75 -8.96 -4.09 -5.66
C TRP A 75 -8.06 -3.14 -4.88
N LEU A 76 -8.61 -2.05 -4.33
CA LEU A 76 -7.89 -1.10 -3.48
C LEU A 76 -7.47 -1.74 -2.16
N GLU A 77 -8.33 -2.54 -1.54
CA GLU A 77 -8.01 -3.27 -0.31
C GLU A 77 -6.86 -4.26 -0.54
N GLU A 78 -6.93 -5.04 -1.62
CA GLU A 78 -5.86 -5.97 -2.01
C GLU A 78 -4.54 -5.25 -2.33
N LEU A 79 -4.59 -4.15 -3.10
CA LEU A 79 -3.40 -3.39 -3.46
C LEU A 79 -2.76 -2.70 -2.24
N ALA A 80 -3.56 -2.09 -1.37
CA ALA A 80 -3.06 -1.34 -0.23
C ALA A 80 -2.55 -2.24 0.90
N SER A 81 -3.04 -3.48 0.99
CA SER A 81 -2.56 -4.48 1.96
C SER A 81 -1.36 -5.30 1.46
N ASP A 82 -1.02 -5.20 0.17
CA ASP A 82 0.10 -5.93 -0.43
C ASP A 82 1.44 -5.54 0.21
N ILE A 83 2.22 -6.54 0.60
CA ILE A 83 3.48 -6.34 1.30
C ILE A 83 4.50 -5.64 0.41
N GLU A 84 4.56 -6.00 -0.88
CA GLU A 84 5.52 -5.42 -1.82
C GLU A 84 5.23 -3.93 -2.05
N HIS A 85 3.95 -3.56 -2.22
CA HIS A 85 3.54 -2.16 -2.31
C HIS A 85 3.78 -1.38 -1.01
N LEU A 86 3.57 -2.00 0.17
CA LEU A 86 3.84 -1.35 1.46
C LEU A 86 5.34 -1.13 1.73
N LEU A 87 6.22 -1.86 1.05
CA LEU A 87 7.68 -1.64 1.08
C LEU A 87 8.16 -0.68 -0.02
N THR A 88 7.26 -0.24 -0.91
CA THR A 88 7.58 0.63 -2.03
C THR A 88 7.35 2.09 -1.64
N PRO A 89 8.25 3.03 -1.99
CA PRO A 89 8.02 4.45 -1.74
C PRO A 89 6.74 4.94 -2.44
N ILE A 90 5.87 5.62 -1.70
CA ILE A 90 4.53 6.02 -2.20
C ILE A 90 4.60 6.89 -3.46
N TYR A 91 5.63 7.73 -3.60
CA TYR A 91 5.79 8.56 -4.79
C TYR A 91 6.01 7.74 -6.07
N GLU A 92 6.69 6.59 -5.98
CA GLU A 92 6.92 5.71 -7.13
C GLU A 92 5.63 5.02 -7.58
N ILE A 93 4.77 4.67 -6.62
CA ILE A 93 3.45 4.11 -6.90
C ILE A 93 2.57 5.15 -7.59
N ILE A 94 2.58 6.40 -7.08
CA ILE A 94 1.84 7.51 -7.68
C ILE A 94 2.34 7.79 -9.11
N GLU A 95 3.66 7.77 -9.34
CA GLU A 95 4.22 7.90 -10.69
C GLU A 95 3.72 6.80 -11.63
N GLN A 96 3.56 5.56 -11.15
CA GLN A 96 3.02 4.49 -11.97
C GLN A 96 1.53 4.70 -12.32
N PHE A 97 0.75 5.27 -11.40
CA PHE A 97 -0.63 5.67 -11.72
C PHE A 97 -0.67 6.73 -12.82
N PHE A 98 0.19 7.75 -12.77
CA PHE A 98 0.25 8.78 -13.80
C PHE A 98 0.74 8.25 -15.15
N ARG A 99 1.66 7.28 -15.16
CA ARG A 99 2.03 6.58 -16.42
C ARG A 99 0.85 5.85 -17.04
N VAL A 100 -0.01 5.24 -16.21
CA VAL A 100 -1.26 4.64 -16.69
C VAL A 100 -2.20 5.73 -17.20
N GLU A 101 -2.32 6.87 -16.53
CA GLU A 101 -3.08 8.02 -17.04
C GLU A 101 -2.66 8.39 -18.47
N ASP A 102 -1.36 8.59 -18.67
CA ASP A 102 -0.79 8.96 -19.96
C ASP A 102 -1.14 7.92 -21.04
N GLN A 103 -1.06 6.62 -20.72
CA GLN A 103 -1.49 5.56 -21.64
C GLN A 103 -2.97 5.68 -22.04
N TYR A 104 -3.85 6.01 -21.10
CA TYR A 104 -5.27 6.21 -21.41
C TYR A 104 -5.51 7.48 -22.25
N LEU A 105 -4.77 8.55 -21.97
CA LEU A 105 -4.84 9.81 -22.73
C LEU A 105 -4.33 9.63 -24.16
N GLU A 106 -3.23 8.91 -24.36
CA GLU A 106 -2.75 8.55 -25.70
C GLU A 106 -3.76 7.66 -26.44
N LEU A 107 -4.38 6.72 -25.72
CA LEU A 107 -5.31 5.76 -26.32
C LEU A 107 -6.65 6.41 -26.74
N ILE A 108 -7.12 7.41 -26.00
CA ILE A 108 -8.32 8.18 -26.38
C ILE A 108 -8.06 9.02 -27.63
N GLU A 109 -6.90 9.66 -27.72
CA GLU A 109 -6.50 10.40 -28.93
C GLU A 109 -6.42 9.47 -30.14
N LYS A 110 -5.81 8.30 -29.97
CA LYS A 110 -5.70 7.26 -31.01
C LYS A 110 -7.07 6.79 -31.49
N PHE A 111 -8.00 6.49 -30.56
CA PHE A 111 -9.35 6.05 -30.91
C PHE A 111 -10.05 7.03 -31.85
N TYR A 112 -10.04 8.33 -31.49
CA TYR A 112 -10.73 9.36 -32.28
C TYR A 112 -10.02 9.65 -33.60
N ALA A 113 -8.68 9.59 -33.64
CA ALA A 113 -7.92 9.75 -34.89
C ALA A 113 -8.21 8.63 -35.91
N GLU A 114 -8.38 7.39 -35.45
CA GLU A 114 -8.58 6.21 -36.31
C GLU A 114 -10.02 6.01 -36.76
N ASN A 115 -10.99 6.34 -35.90
CA ASN A 115 -12.40 5.96 -36.12
C ASN A 115 -13.31 7.12 -36.50
N VAL A 116 -12.84 8.37 -36.36
CA VAL A 116 -13.68 9.56 -36.53
C VAL A 116 -12.98 10.59 -37.40
N ALA A 117 -13.25 10.52 -38.71
CA ALA A 117 -12.80 11.55 -39.64
C ALA A 117 -13.41 12.92 -39.25
N GLY A 118 -12.58 13.82 -38.70
CA GLY A 118 -13.01 15.12 -38.23
C GLY A 118 -13.58 15.15 -36.80
N ALA A 119 -13.23 14.17 -35.95
CA ALA A 119 -13.56 14.21 -34.52
C ALA A 119 -13.16 15.56 -33.92
N GLY A 120 -14.12 16.19 -33.25
CA GLY A 120 -13.89 17.45 -32.57
C GLY A 120 -12.92 17.25 -31.42
N SER A 121 -12.12 18.28 -31.16
CA SER A 121 -11.36 18.38 -29.90
C SER A 121 -12.26 18.26 -28.67
N GLU A 122 -13.57 18.47 -28.80
CA GLU A 122 -14.55 18.42 -27.71
C GLU A 122 -14.70 17.03 -27.07
N GLU A 123 -14.85 15.96 -27.86
CA GLU A 123 -15.01 14.61 -27.31
C GLU A 123 -13.73 14.09 -26.65
N VAL A 124 -12.57 14.32 -27.28
CA VAL A 124 -11.26 13.99 -26.70
C VAL A 124 -11.12 14.72 -25.36
N ASN A 125 -11.33 16.05 -25.34
CA ASN A 125 -11.25 16.84 -24.11
C ASN A 125 -12.26 16.41 -23.03
N TYR A 126 -13.46 15.95 -23.41
CA TYR A 126 -14.43 15.42 -22.47
C TYR A 126 -13.89 14.15 -21.81
N TRP A 127 -13.48 13.17 -22.59
CA TRP A 127 -13.01 11.89 -22.06
C TRP A 127 -11.68 12.01 -21.32
N SER A 128 -10.74 12.84 -21.78
CA SER A 128 -9.52 13.14 -21.03
C SER A 128 -9.82 13.68 -19.64
N ARG A 129 -10.79 14.60 -19.51
CA ARG A 129 -11.21 15.13 -18.20
C ARG A 129 -11.85 14.06 -17.32
N GLU A 130 -12.69 13.20 -17.89
CA GLU A 130 -13.30 12.10 -17.13
C GLU A 130 -12.24 11.08 -16.67
N ILE A 131 -11.29 10.71 -17.53
CA ILE A 131 -10.17 9.82 -17.19
C ILE A 131 -9.36 10.43 -16.03
N THR A 132 -8.91 11.67 -16.16
CA THR A 132 -8.13 12.35 -15.12
C THR A 132 -8.88 12.44 -13.80
N LYS A 133 -10.16 12.81 -13.84
CA LYS A 133 -11.01 12.88 -12.64
C LYS A 133 -11.13 11.53 -11.95
N ARG A 134 -11.48 10.48 -12.69
CA ARG A 134 -11.69 9.13 -12.15
C ARG A 134 -10.42 8.49 -11.65
N LEU A 135 -9.32 8.67 -12.35
CA LEU A 135 -8.02 8.20 -11.88
C LEU A 135 -7.60 8.94 -10.60
N GLY A 136 -7.77 10.26 -10.56
CA GLY A 136 -7.47 11.06 -9.37
C GLY A 136 -8.26 10.61 -8.13
N GLU A 137 -9.54 10.28 -8.29
CA GLU A 137 -10.37 9.69 -7.22
C GLU A 137 -9.74 8.39 -6.71
N ILE A 138 -9.32 7.47 -7.59
CA ILE A 138 -8.70 6.20 -7.22
C ILE A 138 -7.36 6.41 -6.51
N VAL A 139 -6.50 7.30 -7.03
CA VAL A 139 -5.19 7.61 -6.44
C VAL A 139 -5.34 8.16 -5.03
N ILE A 140 -6.26 9.11 -4.82
CA ILE A 140 -6.51 9.67 -3.48
C ILE A 140 -6.96 8.59 -2.50
N ARG A 141 -7.83 7.68 -2.94
CA ARG A 141 -8.30 6.56 -2.10
C ARG A 141 -7.17 5.60 -1.76
N PHE A 142 -6.37 5.22 -2.75
CA PHE A 142 -5.21 4.37 -2.55
C PHE A 142 -4.22 4.99 -1.55
N VAL A 143 -3.87 6.26 -1.73
CA VAL A 143 -2.93 6.97 -0.83
C VAL A 143 -3.47 7.00 0.61
N ARG A 144 -4.77 7.21 0.79
CA ARG A 144 -5.39 7.18 2.13
C ARG A 144 -5.27 5.81 2.78
N GLU A 145 -5.60 4.74 2.04
CA GLU A 145 -5.54 3.38 2.57
C GLU A 145 -4.09 2.97 2.84
N ASN A 146 -3.17 3.25 1.91
CA ASN A 146 -1.74 2.98 2.09
C ASN A 146 -1.16 3.71 3.31
N ALA A 147 -1.54 4.97 3.55
CA ALA A 147 -1.12 5.70 4.73
C ALA A 147 -1.61 5.04 6.03
N LEU A 148 -2.86 4.60 6.06
CA LEU A 148 -3.45 3.89 7.21
C LEU A 148 -2.73 2.55 7.46
N GLN A 149 -2.52 1.74 6.42
CA GLN A 149 -1.80 0.46 6.53
C GLN A 149 -0.35 0.64 6.98
N THR A 150 0.32 1.68 6.47
CA THR A 150 1.68 2.03 6.88
C THR A 150 1.73 2.45 8.36
N GLU A 151 0.76 3.25 8.82
CA GLU A 151 0.66 3.65 10.23
C GLU A 151 0.43 2.43 11.14
N LEU A 152 -0.49 1.53 10.78
CA LEU A 152 -0.75 0.29 11.52
C LEU A 152 0.52 -0.56 11.64
N LYS A 153 1.27 -0.74 10.54
CA LYS A 153 2.55 -1.47 10.56
C LYS A 153 3.60 -0.79 11.44
N LEU A 154 3.73 0.54 11.35
CA LEU A 154 4.67 1.30 12.19
C LEU A 154 4.34 1.15 13.68
N ASN A 155 3.06 1.21 14.04
CA ASN A 155 2.61 1.02 15.41
C ASN A 155 2.88 -0.41 15.91
N ALA A 156 2.58 -1.43 15.10
CA ALA A 156 2.90 -2.82 15.43
C ALA A 156 4.41 -3.06 15.61
N HIS A 157 5.25 -2.43 14.77
CA HIS A 157 6.70 -2.48 14.92
C HIS A 157 7.18 -1.80 16.19
N ARG A 158 6.63 -0.63 16.55
CA ARG A 158 6.94 0.07 17.82
C ARG A 158 6.59 -0.79 19.02
N GLU A 159 5.40 -1.42 19.03
CA GLU A 159 5.02 -2.33 20.11
C GLU A 159 5.98 -3.53 20.24
N THR A 160 6.42 -4.09 19.11
CA THR A 160 7.37 -5.20 19.08
C THR A 160 8.72 -4.78 19.66
N ILE A 161 9.24 -3.60 19.26
CA ILE A 161 10.48 -3.03 19.81
C ILE A 161 10.34 -2.81 21.30
N LEU A 162 9.22 -2.26 21.77
CA LEU A 162 8.99 -2.05 23.20
C LEU A 162 9.03 -3.37 23.97
N LYS A 163 8.39 -4.43 23.46
CA LYS A 163 8.45 -5.79 24.04
C LYS A 163 9.87 -6.34 24.05
N LEU A 164 10.61 -6.22 22.95
CA LEU A 164 12.00 -6.70 22.83
C LEU A 164 12.99 -5.91 23.69
N SER A 165 12.73 -4.62 23.92
CA SER A 165 13.56 -3.76 24.78
C SER A 165 13.46 -4.11 26.27
N CYS A 166 12.52 -5.00 26.62
CA CYS A 166 12.20 -5.42 27.99
C CYS A 166 12.24 -6.95 28.13
N PRO A 167 13.38 -7.62 27.86
CA PRO A 167 13.44 -9.08 27.91
C PRO A 167 13.47 -9.56 29.37
N VAL A 168 12.54 -10.44 29.75
CA VAL A 168 12.55 -11.08 31.07
C VAL A 168 13.45 -12.32 31.04
N ILE A 169 14.67 -12.19 31.56
CA ILE A 169 15.72 -13.21 31.57
C ILE A 169 15.63 -14.01 32.87
N PRO A 170 15.23 -15.30 32.87
CA PRO A 170 15.20 -16.10 34.10
C PRO A 170 16.62 -16.31 34.65
N LEU A 171 16.80 -16.09 35.95
CA LEU A 171 18.05 -16.31 36.68
C LEU A 171 18.02 -17.65 37.42
N MET A 172 16.94 -17.93 38.16
CA MET A 172 16.71 -19.17 38.91
C MET A 172 15.21 -19.55 38.92
N LYS A 173 14.86 -20.70 39.51
CA LYS A 173 13.49 -21.29 39.50
C LYS A 173 12.35 -20.34 39.90
N HIS A 174 12.64 -19.25 40.62
CA HIS A 174 11.65 -18.26 41.05
C HIS A 174 12.16 -16.81 40.90
N SER A 175 13.20 -16.56 40.11
CA SER A 175 13.75 -15.22 39.89
C SER A 175 14.10 -14.97 38.45
N ALA A 176 13.83 -13.75 37.98
CA ALA A 176 14.16 -13.29 36.64
C ALA A 176 14.65 -11.83 36.68
N LEU A 177 15.37 -11.42 35.65
CA LEU A 177 15.99 -10.12 35.49
C LEU A 177 15.39 -9.42 34.28
N LEU A 178 15.06 -8.15 34.43
CA LEU A 178 14.65 -7.27 33.35
C LEU A 178 15.70 -6.16 33.18
N PRO A 179 16.56 -6.25 32.16
CA PRO A 179 17.51 -5.19 31.86
C PRO A 179 16.78 -4.04 31.15
N VAL A 180 16.85 -2.84 31.71
CA VAL A 180 16.32 -1.62 31.09
C VAL A 180 17.49 -0.76 30.63
N ILE A 181 17.63 -0.61 29.32
CA ILE A 181 18.71 0.13 28.66
C ILE A 181 18.18 1.47 28.15
N GLY A 182 18.88 2.57 28.40
CA GLY A 182 18.51 3.92 27.95
C GLY A 182 17.44 4.60 28.80
N ASP A 183 17.04 5.81 28.40
CA ASP A 183 16.10 6.65 29.15
C ASP A 183 14.68 6.06 29.18
N ILE A 184 14.03 6.22 30.32
CA ILE A 184 12.66 5.74 30.56
C ILE A 184 11.73 6.95 30.51
N ASP A 185 10.97 7.07 29.43
CA ASP A 185 9.83 7.99 29.36
C ASP A 185 8.56 7.34 29.96
N GLU A 186 7.50 8.14 30.12
CA GLU A 186 6.23 7.70 30.71
C GLU A 186 5.58 6.54 29.94
N THR A 187 5.65 6.58 28.60
CA THR A 187 5.06 5.55 27.73
C THR A 187 5.79 4.22 27.92
N ARG A 188 7.12 4.27 27.95
CA ARG A 188 7.99 3.11 28.12
C ARG A 188 7.90 2.54 29.52
N ALA A 189 7.78 3.38 30.56
CA ALA A 189 7.56 2.93 31.94
C ALA A 189 6.28 2.10 32.09
N LYS A 190 5.19 2.56 31.46
CA LYS A 190 3.91 1.84 31.48
C LYS A 190 4.02 0.46 30.83
N VAL A 191 4.64 0.39 29.65
CA VAL A 191 4.82 -0.87 28.92
C VAL A 191 5.74 -1.84 29.68
N ILE A 192 6.85 -1.33 30.27
CA ILE A 192 7.72 -2.12 31.14
C ILE A 192 6.91 -2.74 32.27
N LEU A 193 6.10 -1.95 32.98
CA LEU A 193 5.33 -2.40 34.12
C LEU A 193 4.30 -3.47 33.72
N GLU A 194 3.49 -3.20 32.69
CA GLU A 194 2.46 -4.12 32.21
C GLU A 194 3.07 -5.45 31.75
N HIS A 195 4.13 -5.40 30.93
CA HIS A 195 4.82 -6.59 30.44
C HIS A 195 5.49 -7.39 31.58
N THR A 196 6.10 -6.70 32.55
CA THR A 196 6.73 -7.35 33.72
C THR A 196 5.70 -8.04 34.59
N LEU A 197 4.55 -7.41 34.85
CA LEU A 197 3.48 -8.00 35.64
C LEU A 197 2.91 -9.26 34.99
N ASP A 198 2.70 -9.22 33.67
CA ASP A 198 2.25 -10.38 32.88
C ASP A 198 3.24 -11.55 32.96
N GLU A 199 4.53 -11.28 32.79
CA GLU A 199 5.57 -12.31 32.84
C GLU A 199 5.77 -12.86 34.27
N CYS A 200 5.68 -12.01 35.30
CA CYS A 200 5.64 -12.41 36.71
C CYS A 200 4.49 -13.41 36.97
N ALA A 201 3.29 -13.08 36.48
CA ALA A 201 2.10 -13.90 36.67
C ALA A 201 2.22 -15.26 35.96
N LYS A 202 2.72 -15.28 34.71
CA LYS A 202 2.91 -16.50 33.92
C LYS A 202 3.98 -17.41 34.52
N LYS A 203 5.12 -16.85 34.94
CA LYS A 203 6.31 -17.61 35.38
C LYS A 203 6.39 -17.83 36.89
N LYS A 204 5.44 -17.32 37.69
CA LYS A 204 5.44 -17.37 39.17
C LYS A 204 6.80 -17.00 39.78
N SER A 205 7.43 -15.97 39.22
CA SER A 205 8.81 -15.59 39.53
C SER A 205 8.88 -14.11 39.90
N ILE A 206 9.82 -13.76 40.77
CA ILE A 206 10.12 -12.37 41.14
C ILE A 206 11.02 -11.77 40.06
N ILE A 207 10.62 -10.65 39.46
CA ILE A 207 11.41 -9.95 38.44
C ILE A 207 12.16 -8.77 39.07
N TYR A 208 13.48 -8.72 38.87
CA TYR A 208 14.36 -7.64 39.29
C TYR A 208 14.63 -6.69 38.12
N LEU A 209 14.56 -5.38 38.34
CA LEU A 209 14.93 -4.37 37.34
C LEU A 209 16.42 -4.04 37.43
N LEU A 210 17.13 -4.11 36.30
CA LEU A 210 18.51 -3.64 36.16
C LEU A 210 18.50 -2.32 35.38
N THR A 211 18.90 -1.22 36.00
CA THR A 211 19.09 0.08 35.32
C THR A 211 20.56 0.47 35.32
N CYS A 212 21.01 1.26 34.33
CA CYS A 212 22.43 1.59 34.17
C CYS A 212 23.08 2.38 35.34
N PRO A 213 22.35 2.86 36.39
CA PRO A 213 22.97 3.22 37.66
C PRO A 213 22.62 2.35 38.89
N GLY A 214 21.92 1.22 38.78
CA GLY A 214 21.70 0.32 39.93
C GLY A 214 20.53 -0.66 39.84
N LEU A 215 20.52 -1.61 40.80
CA LEU A 215 19.47 -2.60 41.04
C LEU A 215 18.38 -2.00 41.94
N LEU A 216 17.13 -1.97 41.46
CA LEU A 216 15.96 -1.62 42.26
C LEU A 216 15.03 -2.84 42.36
N PRO A 217 14.72 -3.34 43.57
CA PRO A 217 13.76 -4.42 43.74
C PRO A 217 12.33 -3.89 43.52
N LEU A 218 11.57 -4.55 42.64
CA LEU A 218 10.11 -4.41 42.56
C LEU A 218 9.48 -5.50 43.42
N THR A 219 9.14 -5.15 44.66
CA THR A 219 8.29 -5.97 45.52
C THR A 219 6.93 -5.30 45.68
N LYS A 220 5.86 -6.10 45.64
CA LYS A 220 4.54 -5.66 46.13
C LYS A 220 4.63 -5.18 47.58
#